data_AF-A0A4Q2LUZ5-F1
#
_entry.id   AF-A0A4Q2LUZ5-F1
#
_cell.length_a   1.000
_cell.length_b   1.000
_cell.length_c   1.000
_cell.angle_alpha   90.00
_cell.angle_beta   90.00
_cell.angle_gamma   90.00
#
_symmetry.space_group_name_H-M   'P 1'
#
loop_
_entity.id
_entity.type
_entity.pdbx_description
1 polymer ?
#
loop_
_entity_poly.entity_id
_entity_poly.type
_entity_poly.pdbx_seq_one_letter_code
_entity_poly.pdbx_strand_id
1 'polypeptide(L)'
;MWRVFMSLTAITQGLPDDLSMQLLPNEVIYYFSYIAFQGGCGSSSSRQNYWIALSNKRVIYKTKVMEGSKNYVEKDGILPLDKISFIEVTEGQASEGCASSKIFQLRISSSGGTVIIPIPTKEKGYEIRKLYSQITEMTQE
;
A
#
# COMPACT_ATOMS: atom_id res chain seq x y z
N MET A 1 -29.66 11.09 9.78
CA MET A 1 -28.39 10.34 9.85
C MET A 1 -27.35 11.13 9.07
N TRP A 2 -26.55 11.96 9.74
CA TRP A 2 -25.55 12.80 9.07
C TRP A 2 -24.32 11.94 8.76
N ARG A 3 -24.09 11.59 7.49
CA ARG A 3 -22.79 11.07 7.05
C ARG A 3 -21.80 12.23 7.11
N VAL A 4 -20.88 12.19 8.06
CA VAL A 4 -19.69 13.06 8.02
C VAL A 4 -18.84 12.53 6.86
N PHE A 5 -19.03 13.07 5.66
CA PHE A 5 -18.09 12.90 4.56
C PHE A 5 -16.79 13.55 5.00
N MET A 6 -15.82 12.76 5.49
CA MET A 6 -14.43 13.21 5.52
C MET A 6 -14.02 13.40 4.05
N SER A 7 -14.00 14.64 3.58
CA SER A 7 -13.56 14.94 2.21
C SER A 7 -12.10 14.53 2.10
N LEU A 8 -11.83 13.47 1.31
CA LEU A 8 -10.47 13.08 0.98
C LEU A 8 -9.76 14.26 0.32
N THR A 9 -8.59 14.60 0.83
CA THR A 9 -7.81 15.72 0.31
C THR A 9 -6.87 15.21 -0.78
N ALA A 10 -6.90 15.86 -1.94
CA ALA A 10 -5.99 15.54 -3.03
C ALA A 10 -4.54 15.85 -2.62
N ILE A 11 -3.64 14.90 -2.88
CA ILE A 11 -2.21 15.04 -2.67
C ILE A 11 -1.58 15.41 -4.01
N THR A 12 -0.99 16.59 -4.08
CA THR A 12 -0.34 17.13 -5.29
C THR A 12 1.14 17.46 -5.09
N GLN A 13 1.65 17.32 -3.87
CA GLN A 13 3.03 17.65 -3.48
C GLN A 13 3.64 16.51 -2.67
N GLY A 14 4.98 16.40 -2.69
CA GLY A 14 5.72 15.39 -1.94
C GLY A 14 5.59 13.96 -2.49
N LEU A 15 5.03 13.81 -3.70
CA LEU A 15 5.00 12.55 -4.43
C LEU A 15 6.37 12.30 -5.09
N PRO A 16 6.84 11.04 -5.14
CA PRO A 16 8.00 10.67 -5.95
C PRO A 16 7.82 11.05 -7.42
N ASP A 17 8.92 11.39 -8.10
CA ASP A 17 8.90 11.75 -9.52
C ASP A 17 8.40 10.59 -10.39
N ASP A 18 8.80 9.36 -10.06
CA ASP A 18 8.38 8.15 -10.77
C ASP A 18 6.87 7.90 -10.65
N LEU A 19 6.28 8.16 -9.48
CA LEU A 19 4.82 8.12 -9.31
C LEU A 19 4.13 9.24 -10.10
N SER A 20 4.65 10.46 -10.01
CA SER A 20 4.04 11.65 -10.64
C SER A 20 3.99 11.53 -12.17
N MET A 21 5.04 10.98 -12.79
CA MET A 21 5.10 10.74 -14.23
C MET A 21 4.15 9.63 -14.72
N GLN A 22 3.70 8.76 -13.83
CA GLN A 22 2.81 7.64 -14.19
C GLN A 22 1.33 8.00 -14.12
N LEU A 23 0.95 9.13 -13.52
CA LEU A 23 -0.45 9.50 -13.32
C LEU A 23 -1.18 9.70 -14.64
N LEU A 24 -2.37 9.12 -14.74
CA LEU A 24 -3.26 9.30 -15.88
C LEU A 24 -3.93 10.67 -15.84
N PRO A 25 -4.43 11.20 -16.97
CA PRO A 25 -5.27 12.38 -16.96
C PRO A 25 -6.46 12.21 -16.01
N ASN A 26 -6.77 13.24 -15.21
CA ASN A 26 -7.81 13.23 -14.17
C ASN A 26 -7.63 12.13 -13.10
N GLU A 27 -6.41 11.62 -12.93
CA GLU A 27 -6.07 10.78 -11.79
C GLU A 27 -5.63 11.65 -10.62
N VAL A 28 -6.22 11.41 -9.45
CA VAL A 28 -5.99 12.17 -8.23
C VAL A 28 -5.53 11.20 -7.15
N ILE A 29 -4.38 11.47 -6.54
CA ILE A 29 -3.89 10.72 -5.37
C ILE A 29 -4.57 11.25 -4.12
N TYR A 30 -5.14 10.35 -3.31
CA TYR A 30 -5.73 10.68 -2.00
C TYR A 30 -4.94 10.12 -0.83
N TYR A 31 -4.03 9.19 -1.11
CA TYR A 31 -3.13 8.65 -0.12
C TYR A 31 -1.76 8.37 -0.72
N PHE A 32 -0.72 8.71 0.02
CA PHE A 32 0.65 8.33 -0.28
C PHE A 32 1.38 8.05 1.03
N SER A 33 2.15 6.97 1.06
CA SER A 33 3.06 6.72 2.17
C SER A 33 4.26 5.91 1.75
N TYR A 34 5.42 6.30 2.29
CA TYR A 34 6.59 5.42 2.33
C TYR A 34 6.33 4.21 3.25
N ILE A 35 6.92 3.08 2.89
CA ILE A 35 6.92 1.83 3.65
C ILE A 35 8.36 1.61 4.16
N ALA A 36 8.64 2.08 5.37
CA ALA A 36 9.94 1.92 6.00
C ALA A 36 9.94 0.69 6.92
N PHE A 37 10.84 -0.25 6.68
CA PHE A 37 11.15 -1.32 7.63
C PHE A 37 12.37 -0.91 8.43
N GLN A 38 12.32 -1.03 9.76
CA GLN A 38 13.54 -0.93 10.56
C GLN A 38 14.42 -2.13 10.18
N GLY A 39 15.60 -1.85 9.60
CA GLY A 39 16.57 -2.87 9.22
C GLY A 39 17.06 -3.65 10.44
N GLY A 40 17.34 -4.94 10.24
CA GLY A 40 18.00 -5.79 11.23
C GLY A 40 19.38 -5.27 11.63
N CYS A 41 19.89 -5.83 12.73
CA CYS A 41 21.15 -5.44 13.38
C CYS A 41 22.24 -4.91 12.42
N GLY A 42 22.51 -3.61 12.51
CA GLY A 42 23.79 -3.04 12.07
C GLY A 42 23.86 -2.38 10.70
N SER A 43 22.78 -2.32 9.90
CA SER A 43 22.82 -1.60 8.61
C SER A 43 22.06 -0.29 8.66
N SER A 44 22.75 0.79 9.03
CA SER A 44 22.38 2.17 8.76
C SER A 44 22.63 2.52 7.28
N SER A 45 21.90 1.88 6.36
CA SER A 45 21.91 2.17 4.91
C SER A 45 20.94 1.21 4.23
N SER A 46 19.69 1.56 4.01
CA SER A 46 19.25 2.29 2.83
C SER A 46 17.77 2.63 3.07
N ARG A 47 17.38 3.89 2.91
CA ARG A 47 15.97 4.25 2.69
C ARG A 47 15.59 3.64 1.34
N GLN A 48 15.29 2.35 1.30
CA GLN A 48 14.69 1.75 0.13
C GLN A 48 13.40 2.54 -0.11
N ASN A 49 13.27 3.12 -1.32
CA ASN A 49 12.17 4.02 -1.69
C ASN A 49 10.87 3.22 -1.91
N TYR A 50 10.47 2.44 -0.91
CA TYR A 50 9.21 1.72 -0.97
C TYR A 50 8.07 2.64 -0.60
N TRP A 51 7.00 2.56 -1.36
CA TRP A 51 5.83 3.37 -1.15
C TRP A 51 4.59 2.68 -1.71
N ILE A 52 3.45 3.15 -1.23
CA ILE A 52 2.13 2.81 -1.74
C ILE A 52 1.31 4.10 -1.87
N ALA A 53 0.54 4.18 -2.94
CA ALA A 53 -0.36 5.27 -3.23
C ALA A 53 -1.76 4.73 -3.58
N LEU A 54 -2.78 5.47 -3.15
CA LEU A 54 -4.17 5.22 -3.54
C LEU A 54 -4.68 6.43 -4.33
N SER A 55 -5.13 6.18 -5.55
CA SER A 55 -5.77 7.18 -6.40
C SER A 55 -7.26 6.92 -6.56
N ASN A 56 -7.99 7.85 -7.17
CA ASN A 56 -9.37 7.65 -7.61
C ASN A 56 -9.54 6.57 -8.70
N LYS A 57 -8.47 5.96 -9.20
CA LYS A 57 -8.52 4.97 -10.29
C LYS A 57 -7.85 3.64 -9.94
N ARG A 58 -6.80 3.67 -9.14
CA ARG A 58 -5.94 2.49 -8.89
C ARG A 58 -5.12 2.62 -7.61
N VAL A 59 -4.70 1.47 -7.12
CA VAL A 59 -3.61 1.35 -6.14
C VAL A 59 -2.31 1.22 -6.90
N ILE A 60 -1.32 2.03 -6.55
CA ILE A 60 0.01 2.02 -7.16
C ILE A 60 1.00 1.74 -6.05
N TYR A 61 1.95 0.83 -6.26
CA TYR A 61 2.94 0.51 -5.26
C TYR A 61 4.30 0.26 -5.89
N LYS A 62 5.33 0.50 -5.08
CA LYS A 62 6.71 0.14 -5.30
C LYS A 62 7.23 -0.41 -3.99
N THR A 63 7.27 -1.72 -3.85
CA THR A 63 7.56 -2.34 -2.54
C THR A 63 7.96 -3.79 -2.70
N LYS A 64 8.36 -4.42 -1.59
CA LYS A 64 8.47 -5.87 -1.54
C LYS A 64 7.09 -6.50 -1.61
N VAL A 65 6.91 -7.52 -2.44
CA VAL A 65 5.69 -8.34 -2.48
C VAL A 65 6.05 -9.80 -2.24
N MET A 66 5.20 -10.54 -1.54
CA MET A 66 5.39 -11.97 -1.37
C MET A 66 5.11 -12.69 -2.69
N GLU A 67 6.08 -13.44 -3.19
CA GLU A 67 5.91 -14.40 -4.28
C GLU A 67 6.12 -15.83 -3.77
N GLY A 68 5.19 -16.71 -4.14
CA GLY A 68 5.14 -18.06 -3.61
C GLY A 68 4.82 -18.07 -2.11
N SER A 69 5.46 -18.97 -1.36
CA SER A 69 5.09 -19.20 0.04
C SER A 69 5.91 -18.41 1.07
N LYS A 70 7.12 -17.94 0.72
CA LYS A 70 8.06 -17.35 1.71
C LYS A 70 9.01 -16.29 1.18
N ASN A 71 9.06 -16.01 -0.12
CA ASN A 71 10.05 -15.09 -0.67
C ASN A 71 9.43 -13.72 -0.91
N TYR A 72 10.18 -12.65 -0.61
CA TYR A 72 9.78 -11.28 -0.90
C TYR A 72 10.66 -10.72 -2.02
N VAL A 73 10.04 -10.23 -3.08
CA VAL A 73 10.73 -9.62 -4.23
C VAL A 73 10.31 -8.17 -4.38
N GLU A 74 11.24 -7.30 -4.77
CA GLU A 74 10.92 -5.90 -5.07
C GLU A 74 10.11 -5.84 -6.37
N LYS A 75 8.94 -5.20 -6.31
CA LYS A 75 8.06 -5.00 -7.47
C LYS A 75 7.40 -3.64 -7.46
N ASP A 76 7.22 -3.14 -8.67
CA ASP A 76 6.36 -2.02 -9.00
C ASP A 76 5.07 -2.60 -9.57
N GLY A 77 3.91 -2.10 -9.14
CA GLY A 77 2.64 -2.67 -9.56
C GLY A 77 1.48 -1.70 -9.47
N ILE A 78 0.48 -1.98 -10.30
CA ILE A 78 -0.71 -1.17 -10.47
C ILE A 78 -1.92 -2.10 -10.38
N LEU A 79 -2.86 -1.78 -9.49
CA LEU A 79 -4.12 -2.51 -9.31
C LEU A 79 -5.30 -1.56 -9.52
N PRO A 80 -6.02 -1.65 -10.65
CA PRO A 80 -7.23 -0.86 -10.87
C PRO A 80 -8.25 -1.09 -9.74
N LEU A 81 -8.86 -0.02 -9.22
CA LEU A 81 -9.78 -0.11 -8.09
C LEU A 81 -10.96 -1.05 -8.40
N ASP A 82 -11.48 -0.98 -9.62
CA ASP A 82 -12.61 -1.81 -10.10
C ASP A 82 -12.27 -3.31 -10.19
N LYS A 83 -10.99 -3.68 -10.11
CA LYS A 83 -10.53 -5.07 -10.11
C LYS A 83 -10.21 -5.60 -8.73
N ILE A 84 -10.15 -4.74 -7.70
CA ILE A 84 -9.86 -5.15 -6.32
C ILE A 84 -11.16 -5.63 -5.68
N SER A 85 -11.17 -6.89 -5.26
CA SER A 85 -12.31 -7.49 -4.58
C SER A 85 -12.32 -7.14 -3.10
N PHE A 86 -11.16 -7.17 -2.43
CA PHE A 86 -11.03 -6.77 -1.03
C PHE A 86 -9.58 -6.47 -0.64
N ILE A 87 -9.44 -5.71 0.45
CA ILE A 87 -8.17 -5.44 1.12
C ILE A 87 -8.27 -5.90 2.58
N GLU A 88 -7.30 -6.71 3.00
CA GLU A 88 -7.22 -7.25 4.36
C GLU A 88 -5.86 -6.95 4.99
N VAL A 89 -5.84 -6.82 6.31
CA VAL A 89 -4.63 -6.66 7.12
C VAL A 89 -4.46 -7.90 7.98
N THR A 90 -3.42 -8.67 7.72
CA THR A 90 -3.11 -9.90 8.47
C THR A 90 -1.80 -9.75 9.24
N GLU A 91 -1.70 -10.44 10.36
CA GLU A 91 -0.44 -10.55 11.10
C GLU A 91 0.38 -11.69 10.49
N GLY A 92 1.62 -11.41 10.11
CA GLY A 92 2.60 -12.38 9.66
C GLY A 92 3.78 -12.48 10.62
N GLN A 93 4.54 -13.55 10.49
CA GLN A 93 5.85 -13.68 11.12
C GLN A 93 6.90 -13.67 10.02
N ALA A 94 7.85 -12.73 10.08
CA ALA A 94 9.07 -12.86 9.30
C ALA A 94 10.05 -13.73 10.08
N SER A 95 10.56 -14.76 9.41
CA SER A 95 11.53 -15.70 9.96
C SER A 95 12.88 -15.50 9.27
N GLU A 96 13.40 -14.27 9.26
CA GLU A 96 14.75 -13.99 8.76
C GLU A 96 15.45 -12.95 9.66
N GLY A 97 16.45 -13.41 10.44
CA GLY A 97 17.31 -12.57 11.30
C GLY A 97 17.04 -12.64 12.81
N CYS A 98 17.98 -12.11 13.62
CA CYS A 98 18.19 -12.33 15.06
C CYS A 98 17.02 -12.06 16.05
N ALA A 99 15.83 -11.69 15.59
CA ALA A 99 14.62 -11.67 16.41
C ALA A 99 13.40 -11.86 15.50
N SER A 100 12.42 -12.63 15.97
CA SER A 100 11.10 -12.73 15.34
C SER A 100 10.36 -11.39 15.49
N SER A 101 10.61 -10.45 14.58
CA SER A 101 9.81 -9.24 14.51
C SER A 101 8.45 -9.58 13.89
N LYS A 102 7.38 -9.14 14.57
CA LYS A 102 6.04 -9.19 14.00
C LYS A 102 6.04 -8.31 12.75
N ILE A 103 5.65 -8.88 11.61
CA ILE A 103 5.46 -8.12 10.36
C ILE A 103 3.98 -8.17 10.04
N PHE A 104 3.39 -7.03 9.71
CA PHE A 104 2.01 -6.97 9.26
C PHE A 104 1.99 -7.11 7.74
N GLN A 105 0.90 -7.64 7.20
CA GLN A 105 0.73 -7.88 5.77
C GLN A 105 -0.55 -7.23 5.29
N LEU A 106 -0.44 -6.43 4.24
CA LEU A 106 -1.56 -5.91 3.48
C LEU A 106 -1.82 -6.85 2.30
N ARG A 107 -2.94 -7.56 2.34
CA ARG A 107 -3.36 -8.48 1.28
C ARG A 107 -4.39 -7.78 0.40
N ILE A 108 -4.04 -7.54 -0.84
CA ILE A 108 -4.91 -6.93 -1.85
C ILE A 108 -5.31 -8.00 -2.83
N SER A 109 -6.56 -8.45 -2.76
CA SER A 109 -7.11 -9.48 -3.63
C SER A 109 -7.80 -8.85 -4.83
N SER A 110 -7.46 -9.34 -6.01
CA SER A 110 -8.02 -8.89 -7.29
C SER A 110 -8.40 -10.09 -8.16
N SER A 111 -9.11 -9.84 -9.27
CA SER A 111 -9.41 -10.87 -10.27
C SER A 111 -8.17 -11.58 -10.83
N GLY A 112 -6.98 -10.96 -10.78
CA GLY A 112 -5.71 -11.54 -11.23
C GLY A 112 -4.91 -12.25 -10.13
N GLY A 113 -5.44 -12.37 -8.93
CA GLY A 113 -4.77 -12.96 -7.76
C GLY A 113 -4.59 -11.99 -6.61
N THR A 114 -3.87 -12.44 -5.57
CA THR A 114 -3.65 -11.68 -4.33
C THR A 114 -2.20 -11.19 -4.27
N VAL A 115 -2.04 -9.88 -4.12
CA VAL A 115 -0.75 -9.25 -3.83
C VAL A 115 -0.62 -9.11 -2.31
N ILE A 116 0.51 -9.55 -1.75
CA ILE A 116 0.78 -9.46 -0.31
C ILE A 116 1.96 -8.52 -0.11
N ILE A 117 1.69 -7.35 0.46
CA ILE A 117 2.67 -6.30 0.74
C ILE A 117 2.97 -6.32 2.24
N PRO A 118 4.22 -6.51 2.68
CA PRO A 118 4.57 -6.32 4.08
C PRO A 118 4.41 -4.84 4.43
N ILE A 119 3.96 -4.58 5.65
CA ILE A 119 3.73 -3.23 6.19
C ILE A 119 4.30 -3.17 7.61
N PRO A 120 4.83 -2.01 8.04
CA PRO A 120 5.59 -1.91 9.28
C PRO A 120 4.70 -2.02 10.53
N THR A 121 3.46 -1.55 10.46
CA THR A 121 2.53 -1.53 11.60
C THR A 121 1.12 -1.91 11.17
N LYS A 122 0.33 -2.41 12.13
CA LYS A 122 -1.07 -2.77 11.92
C LYS A 122 -1.92 -1.55 11.56
N GLU A 123 -1.66 -0.45 12.25
CA GLU A 123 -2.34 0.84 12.10
C GLU A 123 -2.17 1.35 10.67
N LYS A 124 -0.98 1.17 10.09
CA LYS A 124 -0.70 1.55 8.71
C LYS A 124 -1.56 0.75 7.73
N GLY A 125 -1.68 -0.55 7.94
CA GLY A 125 -2.55 -1.40 7.13
C GLY A 125 -4.01 -0.98 7.21
N TYR A 126 -4.50 -0.70 8.42
CA TYR A 126 -5.88 -0.27 8.61
C TYR A 126 -6.16 1.12 8.05
N GLU A 127 -5.20 2.04 8.13
CA GLU A 127 -5.26 3.35 7.48
C GLU A 127 -5.47 3.19 5.97
N ILE A 128 -4.60 2.40 5.32
CA ILE A 128 -4.69 2.12 3.87
C ILE A 128 -6.04 1.50 3.52
N ARG A 129 -6.48 0.48 4.28
CA ARG A 129 -7.77 -0.19 4.06
C ARG A 129 -8.95 0.78 4.20
N LYS A 130 -8.94 1.64 5.23
CA LYS A 130 -10.01 2.62 5.46
C LYS A 130 -10.09 3.62 4.32
N LEU A 131 -8.95 4.18 3.90
CA LEU A 131 -8.89 5.15 2.81
C LEU A 131 -9.30 4.53 1.48
N TYR A 132 -8.89 3.29 1.20
CA TYR A 132 -9.37 2.55 0.03
C TYR A 132 -10.91 2.44 0.01
N SER A 133 -11.53 2.06 1.12
CA SER A 133 -12.99 1.97 1.21
C SER A 133 -13.66 3.33 0.95
N GLN A 134 -13.13 4.41 1.54
CA GLN A 134 -13.64 5.76 1.32
C GLN A 134 -13.52 6.20 -0.15
N ILE A 135 -12.38 5.95 -0.79
CA ILE A 135 -12.17 6.26 -2.22
C ILE A 135 -13.16 5.47 -3.07
N THR A 136 -13.31 4.18 -2.80
CA THR A 136 -14.20 3.30 -3.57
C THR A 136 -15.65 3.78 -3.49
N GLU A 137 -16.11 4.13 -2.29
CA GLU A 137 -17.45 4.71 -2.08
C GLU A 137 -17.64 6.01 -2.85
N MET A 138 -16.65 6.91 -2.86
CA MET A 138 -16.71 8.17 -3.62
C MET A 138 -16.70 7.98 -5.14
N THR A 139 -16.09 6.90 -5.64
CA THR A 139 -16.00 6.63 -7.10
C THR A 139 -17.18 5.86 -7.67
N GLN A 140 -18.04 5.32 -6.81
CA GLN A 140 -19.26 4.59 -7.21
C GLN A 140 -20.51 5.49 -7.25
N GLU A 141 -20.39 6.75 -6.82
CA GLU A 141 -21.39 7.82 -6.99
C GLU A 141 -21.25 8.51 -8.35
#